data_AF-A0A949MWT9-F1
#
_entry.id   AF-A0A949MWT9-F1
#
_cell.length_a   1.000
_cell.length_b   1.000
_cell.length_c   1.000
_cell.angle_alpha   90.00
_cell.angle_beta   90.00
_cell.angle_gamma   90.00
#
_symmetry.space_group_name_H-M   'P 1'
#
loop_
_entity.id
_entity.type
_entity.pdbx_description
1 polymer ?
#
loop_
_entity_poly.entity_id
_entity_poly.type
_entity_poly.pdbx_seq_one_letter_code
_entity_poly.pdbx_strand_id
1 'polypeptide(L)'
;MPLRGHFKKAVMAGLMALSLTGSSFPAPADAGVQQAFNAAAAPAQTSAAQITPALVTQWQDYINSYPQRRAAFETLQTQRWQAARTVTLAGGESMEQLEKTYPFLHSLFDNARALQKQAGAVADQTVTPLTAEITEPESGTRVLFVSLSGRLFCGMQDCETGIYINRGGGWKKAMDALTGDTVTVTAQAGQVSLFATPYQKGAQAAEWVLRGDTFQMNAPPAQYPLSPLFRQWQKTQTPAAPQGKATPATP
;
A
#
# COMPACT_ATOMS: atom_id res chain seq x y z
N MET A 1 -23.84 -34.27 3.94
CA MET A 1 -24.93 -33.39 3.48
C MET A 1 -24.33 -32.05 3.04
N PRO A 2 -24.16 -31.79 1.74
CA PRO A 2 -23.76 -30.50 1.21
C PRO A 2 -24.99 -29.69 0.73
N LEU A 3 -24.95 -28.35 0.82
CA LEU A 3 -25.46 -27.38 -0.17
C LEU A 3 -25.61 -25.95 0.41
N ARG A 4 -25.34 -24.98 -0.48
CA ARG A 4 -25.60 -23.52 -0.47
C ARG A 4 -24.48 -22.65 0.15
N GLY A 5 -23.86 -21.71 -0.56
CA GLY A 5 -24.12 -21.16 -1.89
C GLY A 5 -24.08 -19.62 -1.85
N HIS A 6 -23.07 -19.05 -2.50
CA HIS A 6 -22.98 -17.70 -3.10
C HIS A 6 -23.97 -16.59 -2.66
N PHE A 7 -23.45 -15.60 -1.94
CA PHE A 7 -23.96 -14.22 -1.81
C PHE A 7 -22.75 -13.40 -1.29
N LYS A 8 -22.17 -12.37 -1.91
CA LYS A 8 -22.62 -11.36 -2.87
C LYS A 8 -21.41 -10.87 -3.69
N LYS A 9 -21.56 -10.84 -5.01
CA LYS A 9 -20.89 -9.89 -5.90
C LYS A 9 -21.94 -8.87 -6.36
N ALA A 10 -21.48 -7.67 -6.69
CA ALA A 10 -22.14 -6.57 -7.39
C ALA A 10 -22.69 -5.42 -6.51
N VAL A 11 -22.17 -4.23 -6.83
CA VAL A 11 -22.59 -2.81 -6.67
C VAL A 11 -21.24 -2.07 -6.46
N MET A 12 -20.63 -1.31 -7.37
CA MET A 12 -21.06 -0.54 -8.54
C MET A 12 -19.91 -0.39 -9.55
N ALA A 13 -20.29 -0.22 -10.82
CA ALA A 13 -19.45 0.27 -11.90
C ALA A 13 -20.01 1.63 -12.38
N GLY A 14 -19.11 2.53 -12.81
CA GLY A 14 -19.41 3.84 -13.42
C GLY A 14 -19.19 5.00 -12.43
N LEU A 15 -18.48 6.09 -12.74
CA LEU A 15 -18.08 6.69 -14.01
C LEU A 15 -16.81 7.55 -13.81
N MET A 16 -16.04 7.75 -14.88
CA MET A 16 -14.75 8.45 -14.92
C MET A 16 -14.83 9.99 -14.84
N ALA A 17 -13.67 10.58 -14.51
CA ALA A 17 -12.96 11.65 -15.26
C ALA A 17 -12.70 13.00 -14.56
N LEU A 18 -11.39 13.30 -14.46
CA LEU A 18 -10.66 14.58 -14.50
C LEU A 18 -10.97 15.71 -13.50
N SER A 19 -9.98 16.02 -12.65
CA SER A 19 -9.13 17.21 -12.85
C SER A 19 -7.85 17.08 -12.01
N LEU A 20 -6.73 16.81 -12.68
CA LEU A 20 -5.37 16.92 -12.14
C LEU A 20 -4.93 18.38 -12.26
N THR A 21 -4.87 19.10 -11.15
CA THR A 21 -4.07 20.33 -11.04
C THR A 21 -3.38 20.38 -9.68
N GLY A 22 -2.05 20.33 -9.72
CA GLY A 22 -1.20 21.21 -8.93
C GLY A 22 -1.08 20.96 -7.44
N SER A 23 -0.14 20.08 -7.07
CA SER A 23 0.77 20.36 -5.96
C SER A 23 1.98 19.45 -6.08
N SER A 24 3.03 20.00 -6.70
CA SER A 24 4.36 19.40 -6.80
C SER A 24 5.01 19.41 -5.42
N PHE A 25 4.89 18.30 -4.70
CA PHE A 25 5.89 17.95 -3.70
C PHE A 25 7.10 17.35 -4.44
N PRO A 26 8.34 17.65 -4.03
CA PRO A 26 9.51 17.02 -4.62
C PRO A 26 9.41 15.52 -4.35
N ALA A 27 9.00 14.77 -5.38
CA ALA A 27 9.11 13.33 -5.33
C ALA A 27 10.61 12.99 -5.23
N PRO A 28 10.99 11.90 -4.54
CA PRO A 28 12.34 11.38 -4.68
C PRO A 28 12.65 11.23 -6.17
N ALA A 29 13.83 11.68 -6.59
CA ALA A 29 14.20 11.96 -7.99
C ALA A 29 13.87 10.84 -9.01
N ASP A 30 13.64 9.61 -8.56
CA ASP A 30 13.27 8.46 -9.39
C ASP A 30 11.78 8.33 -9.73
N ALA A 31 10.87 8.97 -8.98
CA ALA A 31 9.44 8.83 -9.23
C ALA A 31 9.03 9.44 -10.59
N GLY A 32 9.65 10.55 -10.99
CA GLY A 32 9.39 11.20 -12.28
C GLY A 32 9.83 10.36 -13.49
N VAL A 33 10.96 9.66 -13.36
CA VAL A 33 11.47 8.74 -14.39
C VAL A 33 10.56 7.52 -14.51
N GLN A 34 10.14 6.93 -13.37
CA GLN A 34 9.19 5.81 -13.35
C GLN A 34 7.82 6.21 -13.93
N GLN A 35 7.33 7.43 -13.65
CA GLN A 35 6.04 7.92 -14.16
C GLN A 35 6.07 8.17 -15.67
N ALA A 36 7.17 8.70 -16.20
CA ALA A 36 7.38 8.82 -17.65
C ALA A 36 7.42 7.43 -18.34
N PHE A 37 8.05 6.43 -17.72
CA PHE A 37 8.02 5.05 -18.22
C PHE A 37 6.64 4.39 -18.17
N ASN A 38 5.83 4.72 -17.16
CA ASN A 38 4.47 4.18 -17.01
C ASN A 38 3.42 4.88 -17.89
N ALA A 39 3.59 6.17 -18.20
CA ALA A 39 2.68 6.90 -19.10
C ALA A 39 2.74 6.39 -20.55
N ALA A 40 3.85 5.76 -20.95
CA ALA A 40 3.97 5.06 -22.23
C ALA A 40 3.19 3.73 -22.31
N ALA A 41 2.46 3.34 -21.25
CA ALA A 41 1.72 2.08 -21.15
C ALA A 41 0.23 2.18 -21.56
N ALA A 42 -0.17 3.15 -22.39
CA ALA A 42 -1.47 3.10 -23.05
C ALA A 42 -1.50 1.90 -24.03
N PRO A 43 -2.57 1.08 -24.05
CA PRO A 43 -2.63 -0.15 -24.84
C PRO A 43 -2.92 0.18 -26.32
N ALA A 44 -1.91 0.64 -27.04
CA ALA A 44 -1.93 0.71 -28.50
C ALA A 44 -0.67 0.01 -29.00
N GLN A 45 -0.86 -1.14 -29.66
CA GLN A 45 0.11 -1.92 -30.44
C GLN A 45 1.51 -1.30 -30.53
N THR A 46 2.35 -1.53 -29.52
CA THR A 46 3.75 -1.08 -29.54
C THR A 46 4.53 -2.00 -30.47
N SER A 47 4.86 -1.50 -31.66
CA SER A 47 5.68 -2.22 -32.64
C SER A 47 7.17 -2.01 -32.38
N ALA A 48 8.02 -2.93 -32.85
CA ALA A 48 9.48 -2.83 -32.72
C ALA A 48 10.06 -1.52 -33.29
N ALA A 49 9.32 -0.84 -34.17
CA ALA A 49 9.69 0.45 -34.77
C ALA A 49 9.76 1.62 -33.76
N GLN A 50 9.27 1.44 -32.52
CA GLN A 50 9.29 2.48 -31.47
C GLN A 50 10.52 2.39 -30.54
N ILE A 51 11.38 1.37 -30.71
CA ILE A 51 12.61 1.24 -29.93
C ILE A 51 13.69 2.10 -30.59
N THR A 52 13.92 3.30 -30.06
CA THR A 52 14.96 4.22 -30.57
C THR A 52 16.28 4.02 -29.81
N PRO A 53 17.43 4.39 -30.40
CA PRO A 53 18.71 4.37 -29.68
C PRO A 53 18.68 5.18 -28.38
N ALA A 54 18.02 6.34 -28.37
CA ALA A 54 17.87 7.17 -27.17
C ALA A 54 17.12 6.45 -26.05
N LEU A 55 16.04 5.73 -26.38
CA LEU A 55 15.28 4.93 -25.40
C LEU A 55 16.11 3.76 -24.85
N VAL A 56 16.94 3.13 -25.69
CA VAL A 56 17.87 2.07 -25.25
C VAL A 56 18.92 2.62 -24.30
N THR A 57 19.52 3.78 -24.60
CA THR A 57 20.45 4.46 -23.70
C THR A 57 19.80 4.75 -22.36
N GLN A 58 18.56 5.26 -22.34
CA GLN A 58 17.82 5.50 -21.09
C GLN A 58 17.60 4.21 -20.28
N TRP A 59 17.32 3.07 -20.92
CA TRP A 59 17.21 1.78 -20.22
C TRP A 59 18.54 1.30 -19.67
N GLN A 60 19.64 1.48 -20.42
CA GLN A 60 20.98 1.13 -19.96
C GLN A 60 21.41 2.00 -18.78
N ASP A 61 21.18 3.31 -18.84
CA ASP A 61 21.43 4.22 -17.72
C ASP A 61 20.58 3.85 -16.51
N TYR A 62 19.31 3.48 -16.72
CA TYR A 62 18.45 2.99 -15.64
C TYR A 62 19.01 1.71 -15.01
N ILE A 63 19.49 0.74 -15.80
CA ILE A 63 20.06 -0.52 -15.27
C ILE A 63 21.38 -0.25 -14.56
N ASN A 64 22.27 0.55 -15.16
CA ASN A 64 23.60 0.87 -14.63
C ASN A 64 23.54 1.65 -13.31
N SER A 65 22.47 2.44 -13.11
CA SER A 65 22.23 3.19 -11.86
C SER A 65 21.51 2.39 -10.78
N TYR A 66 21.13 1.12 -11.03
CA TYR A 66 20.41 0.31 -10.06
C TYR A 66 21.15 0.14 -8.71
N PRO A 67 22.48 -0.13 -8.66
CA PRO A 67 23.19 -0.24 -7.38
C PRO A 67 23.07 1.02 -6.52
N GLN A 68 23.19 2.21 -7.12
CA GLN A 68 23.08 3.49 -6.43
C GLN A 68 21.64 3.73 -5.94
N ARG A 69 20.63 3.49 -6.79
CA ARG A 69 19.22 3.63 -6.40
C ARG A 69 18.86 2.67 -5.24
N ARG A 70 19.37 1.45 -5.28
CA ARG A 70 19.15 0.46 -4.21
C ARG A 70 19.83 0.87 -2.91
N ALA A 71 21.08 1.29 -2.94
CA ALA A 71 21.78 1.79 -1.75
C ALA A 71 21.09 3.03 -1.15
N ALA A 72 20.62 3.95 -2.00
CA ALA A 72 19.86 5.11 -1.55
C ALA A 72 18.52 4.72 -0.89
N PHE A 73 17.80 3.76 -1.47
CA PHE A 73 16.57 3.21 -0.89
C PHE A 73 16.83 2.59 0.49
N GLU A 74 17.84 1.73 0.62
CA GLU A 74 18.18 1.05 1.89
C GLU A 74 18.61 2.06 2.97
N THR A 75 19.37 3.09 2.58
CA THR A 75 19.76 4.19 3.47
C THR A 75 18.54 4.95 3.98
N LEU A 76 17.63 5.35 3.09
CA LEU A 76 16.43 6.10 3.46
C LEU A 76 15.49 5.26 4.35
N GLN A 77 15.32 3.98 4.02
CA GLN A 77 14.53 3.06 4.83
C GLN A 77 15.11 2.92 6.24
N THR A 78 16.44 2.80 6.37
CA THR A 78 17.13 2.75 7.66
C THR A 78 16.93 4.02 8.47
N GLN A 79 17.09 5.20 7.84
CA GLN A 79 16.88 6.49 8.50
C GLN A 79 15.45 6.63 9.02
N ARG A 80 14.45 6.23 8.23
CA ARG A 80 13.04 6.27 8.65
C ARG A 80 12.75 5.27 9.75
N TRP A 81 13.32 4.07 9.69
CA TRP A 81 13.18 3.09 10.78
C TRP A 81 13.77 3.64 12.09
N GLN A 82 14.94 4.26 12.04
CA GLN A 82 15.58 4.85 13.22
C GLN A 82 14.83 6.06 13.80
N ALA A 83 14.17 6.85 12.94
CA ALA A 83 13.34 7.96 13.38
C ALA A 83 11.92 7.54 13.79
N ALA A 84 11.56 6.26 13.60
CA ALA A 84 10.24 5.78 13.93
C ALA A 84 10.00 5.79 15.42
N ARG A 85 8.77 6.14 15.80
CA ARG A 85 8.27 6.02 17.16
C ARG A 85 7.15 4.99 17.21
N THR A 86 7.08 4.30 18.34
CA THR A 86 5.96 3.44 18.65
C THR A 86 4.86 4.27 19.28
N VAL A 87 3.65 4.17 18.74
CA VAL A 87 2.44 4.80 19.26
C VAL A 87 1.58 3.71 19.86
N THR A 88 1.23 3.84 21.14
CA THR A 88 0.30 2.93 21.80
C THR A 88 -1.12 3.36 21.52
N LEU A 89 -1.95 2.42 21.07
CA LEU A 89 -3.39 2.61 20.93
C LEU A 89 -4.00 2.60 22.34
N ALA A 90 -4.60 3.71 22.73
CA ALA A 90 -5.21 3.85 24.04
C ALA A 90 -6.65 3.37 24.01
N GLY A 91 -6.99 2.50 24.96
CA GLY A 91 -8.37 2.27 25.37
C GLY A 91 -8.78 3.31 26.41
N GLY A 92 -10.06 3.66 26.46
CA GLY A 92 -10.58 4.57 27.50
C GLY A 92 -11.81 5.35 27.07
N GLU A 93 -11.97 5.60 25.78
CA GLU A 93 -13.19 6.18 25.23
C GLU A 93 -14.17 5.08 24.82
N SER A 94 -15.47 5.28 25.10
CA SER A 94 -16.49 4.36 24.59
C SER A 94 -16.70 4.56 23.08
N MET A 95 -17.31 3.58 22.41
CA MET A 95 -17.69 3.72 21.00
C MET A 95 -18.56 4.96 20.77
N GLU A 96 -19.49 5.26 21.69
CA GLU A 96 -20.35 6.45 21.62
C GLU A 96 -19.55 7.76 21.74
N GLN A 97 -18.53 7.79 22.60
CA GLN A 97 -17.67 8.97 22.75
C GLN A 97 -16.82 9.18 21.49
N LEU A 98 -16.22 8.12 20.97
CA LEU A 98 -15.46 8.19 19.72
C LEU A 98 -16.34 8.56 18.53
N GLU A 99 -17.59 8.11 18.48
CA GLU A 99 -18.52 8.47 17.41
C GLU A 99 -18.88 9.96 17.41
N LYS A 100 -18.98 10.57 18.60
CA LYS A 100 -19.17 12.03 18.72
C LYS A 100 -17.95 12.79 18.19
N THR A 101 -16.74 12.32 18.50
CA THR A 101 -15.49 12.93 18.05
C THR A 101 -15.23 12.68 16.56
N TYR A 102 -15.60 11.49 16.07
CA TYR A 102 -15.35 10.98 14.73
C TYR A 102 -16.63 10.38 14.12
N PRO A 103 -17.59 11.20 13.65
CA PRO A 103 -18.89 10.72 13.17
C PRO A 103 -18.81 9.73 12.00
N PHE A 104 -17.73 9.78 11.20
CA PHE A 104 -17.52 8.84 10.10
C PHE A 104 -17.28 7.39 10.57
N LEU A 105 -17.00 7.17 11.86
CA LEU A 105 -16.86 5.84 12.46
C LEU A 105 -18.21 5.19 12.81
N HIS A 106 -19.34 5.90 12.68
CA HIS A 106 -20.66 5.38 13.04
C HIS A 106 -20.93 3.98 12.47
N SER A 107 -20.71 3.78 11.16
CA SER A 107 -20.92 2.47 10.53
C SER A 107 -19.98 1.38 11.04
N LEU A 108 -18.75 1.73 11.42
CA LEU A 108 -17.81 0.78 12.02
C LEU A 108 -18.33 0.30 13.38
N PHE A 109 -18.78 1.22 14.23
CA PHE A 109 -19.28 0.90 15.56
C PHE A 109 -20.66 0.24 15.56
N ASP A 110 -21.55 0.58 14.62
CA ASP A 110 -22.82 -0.13 14.44
C ASP A 110 -22.62 -1.59 14.08
N ASN A 111 -21.68 -1.86 13.16
CA ASN A 111 -21.32 -3.23 12.82
C ASN A 111 -20.71 -3.96 14.04
N ALA A 112 -19.86 -3.29 14.82
CA ALA A 112 -19.26 -3.86 16.02
C ALA A 112 -20.32 -4.25 17.07
N ARG A 113 -21.25 -3.32 17.36
CA ARG A 113 -22.39 -3.54 18.26
C ARG A 113 -23.31 -4.66 17.78
N ALA A 114 -23.58 -4.73 16.48
CA ALA A 114 -24.41 -5.80 15.90
C ALA A 114 -23.76 -7.18 16.06
N LEU A 115 -22.45 -7.28 15.79
CA LEU A 115 -21.70 -8.54 15.97
C LEU A 115 -21.63 -8.96 17.43
N GLN A 116 -21.41 -8.03 18.35
CA GLN A 116 -21.43 -8.30 19.79
C GLN A 116 -22.80 -8.84 20.25
N LYS A 117 -23.90 -8.25 19.75
CA LYS A 117 -25.26 -8.72 20.05
C LYS A 117 -25.52 -10.13 19.51
N GLN A 118 -24.98 -10.48 18.34
CA GLN A 118 -25.12 -11.81 17.75
C GLN A 118 -24.32 -12.88 18.52
N ALA A 119 -23.16 -12.51 19.05
CA ALA A 119 -22.27 -13.44 19.74
C ALA A 119 -22.74 -13.74 21.19
N GLY A 120 -23.61 -12.90 21.75
CA GLY A 120 -24.18 -13.04 23.09
C GLY A 120 -23.39 -12.30 24.17
N ALA A 121 -23.98 -12.10 25.35
CA ALA A 121 -23.35 -11.37 26.46
C ALA A 121 -22.29 -12.21 27.20
N VAL A 122 -21.33 -12.78 26.49
CA VAL A 122 -20.17 -13.44 27.10
C VAL A 122 -19.14 -12.35 27.39
N ALA A 123 -18.70 -12.22 28.65
CA ALA A 123 -17.80 -11.15 29.10
C ALA A 123 -16.51 -11.02 28.25
N ASP A 124 -16.01 -12.15 27.74
CA ASP A 124 -14.83 -12.25 26.86
C ASP A 124 -15.06 -11.78 25.41
N GLN A 125 -16.26 -11.32 25.06
CA GLN A 125 -16.64 -10.78 23.75
C GLN A 125 -16.87 -9.27 23.76
N THR A 126 -16.51 -8.60 24.86
CA THR A 126 -16.59 -7.15 24.95
C THR A 126 -15.65 -6.51 23.92
N VAL A 127 -16.21 -5.65 23.07
CA VAL A 127 -15.45 -4.89 22.08
C VAL A 127 -15.00 -3.59 22.71
N THR A 128 -13.69 -3.36 22.75
CA THR A 128 -13.12 -2.10 23.23
C THR A 128 -12.44 -1.39 22.08
N PRO A 129 -12.86 -0.17 21.70
CA PRO A 129 -12.13 0.58 20.70
C PRO A 129 -10.81 1.07 21.29
N LEU A 130 -9.72 0.89 20.54
CA LEU A 130 -8.42 1.45 20.82
C LEU A 130 -8.11 2.49 19.74
N THR A 131 -7.67 3.67 20.14
CA THR A 131 -7.31 4.71 19.17
C THR A 131 -5.98 5.37 19.48
N ALA A 132 -5.35 5.89 18.45
CA ALA A 132 -4.26 6.84 18.59
C ALA A 132 -4.30 7.83 17.43
N GLU A 133 -3.88 9.05 17.70
CA GLU A 133 -3.75 10.07 16.68
C GLU A 133 -2.32 10.60 16.64
N ILE A 134 -1.80 10.79 15.43
CA ILE A 134 -0.56 11.54 15.20
C ILE A 134 -0.82 12.67 14.21
N THR A 135 0.01 13.69 14.28
CA THR A 135 0.04 14.78 13.29
C THR A 135 1.44 14.88 12.72
N GLU A 136 1.56 14.93 11.40
CA GLU A 136 2.79 15.30 10.71
C GLU A 136 2.86 16.84 10.67
N PRO A 137 3.88 17.44 11.31
CA PRO A 137 3.88 18.87 11.60
C PRO A 137 4.03 19.77 10.37
N GLU A 138 4.74 19.34 9.32
CA GLU A 138 5.01 20.21 8.17
C GLU A 138 3.82 20.29 7.20
N SER A 139 3.17 19.17 6.93
CA SER A 139 2.00 19.06 6.05
C SER A 139 0.67 19.27 6.79
N GLY A 140 0.67 19.23 8.13
CA GLY A 140 -0.54 19.21 8.95
C GLY A 140 -1.38 17.94 8.76
N THR A 141 -0.82 16.88 8.15
CA THR A 141 -1.54 15.62 7.93
C THR A 141 -1.79 14.94 9.28
N ARG A 142 -3.06 14.79 9.64
CA ARG A 142 -3.48 14.01 10.81
C ARG A 142 -3.73 12.57 10.40
N VAL A 143 -3.29 11.63 11.24
CA VAL A 143 -3.51 10.19 11.04
C VAL A 143 -4.12 9.61 12.30
N LEU A 144 -5.28 8.99 12.16
CA LEU A 144 -6.02 8.32 13.21
C LEU A 144 -5.94 6.81 12.99
N PHE A 145 -5.46 6.10 13.99
CA PHE A 145 -5.49 4.66 14.09
C PHE A 145 -6.70 4.26 14.92
N VAL A 146 -7.53 3.36 14.39
CA VAL A 146 -8.71 2.83 15.09
C VAL A 146 -8.67 1.31 15.02
N SER A 147 -8.52 0.67 16.16
CA SER A 147 -8.61 -0.78 16.30
C SER A 147 -9.81 -1.14 17.17
N LEU A 148 -10.47 -2.25 16.87
CA LEU A 148 -11.48 -2.83 17.75
C LEU A 148 -10.84 -4.03 18.44
N SER A 149 -10.55 -3.90 19.74
CA SER A 149 -10.01 -5.01 20.50
C SER A 149 -11.12 -5.91 21.04
N GLY A 150 -10.85 -7.21 21.08
CA GLY A 150 -11.78 -8.24 21.53
C GLY A 150 -11.67 -9.50 20.69
N ARG A 151 -12.04 -10.66 21.24
CA ARG A 151 -11.93 -11.97 20.55
C ARG A 151 -12.69 -12.07 19.23
N LEU A 152 -13.68 -11.21 19.02
CA LEU A 152 -14.46 -11.15 17.77
C LEU A 152 -13.72 -10.41 16.63
N PHE A 153 -12.79 -9.52 16.97
CA PHE A 153 -12.15 -8.58 16.03
C PHE A 153 -10.62 -8.77 15.95
N CYS A 154 -10.04 -9.49 16.90
CA CYS A 154 -8.63 -9.84 16.92
C CYS A 154 -8.43 -11.33 16.64
N GLY A 155 -7.44 -11.64 15.80
CA GLY A 155 -6.91 -13.00 15.69
C GLY A 155 -6.05 -13.36 16.91
N MET A 156 -5.34 -14.49 16.84
CA MET A 156 -4.45 -14.92 17.92
C MET A 156 -3.26 -13.96 18.18
N GLN A 157 -2.93 -13.08 17.23
CA GLN A 157 -1.72 -12.26 17.29
C GLN A 157 -1.95 -10.78 17.02
N ASP A 158 -2.93 -10.42 16.18
CA ASP A 158 -3.15 -9.04 15.77
C ASP A 158 -4.65 -8.72 15.65
N CYS A 159 -4.97 -7.44 15.83
CA CYS A 159 -6.29 -6.86 15.58
C CYS A 159 -6.27 -6.13 14.24
N GLU A 160 -7.42 -6.11 13.56
CA GLU A 160 -7.58 -5.23 12.41
C GLU A 160 -7.58 -3.77 12.89
N THR A 161 -6.71 -2.96 12.29
CA THR A 161 -6.58 -1.53 12.59
C THR A 161 -6.83 -0.74 11.33
N GLY A 162 -7.93 0.01 11.35
CA GLY A 162 -8.27 0.97 10.32
C GLY A 162 -7.44 2.24 10.49
N ILE A 163 -6.80 2.68 9.40
CA ILE A 163 -5.96 3.87 9.38
C ILE A 163 -6.64 4.94 8.55
N TYR A 164 -6.92 6.07 9.17
CA TYR A 164 -7.62 7.19 8.57
C TYR A 164 -6.73 8.42 8.52
N ILE A 165 -6.85 9.22 7.47
CA ILE A 165 -6.07 10.45 7.27
C ILE A 165 -7.00 11.64 7.16
N ASN A 166 -6.53 12.81 7.60
CA ASN A 166 -7.21 14.08 7.40
C ASN A 166 -6.19 15.17 7.06
N ARG A 167 -6.40 15.84 5.92
CA ARG A 167 -5.60 16.96 5.41
C ARG A 167 -6.40 18.26 5.31
N GLY A 168 -7.42 18.43 6.16
CA GLY A 168 -8.33 19.58 6.16
C GLY A 168 -9.66 19.35 5.42
N GLY A 169 -9.76 18.31 4.59
CA GLY A 169 -10.99 17.94 3.87
C GLY A 169 -11.89 16.91 4.56
N GLY A 170 -11.59 16.57 5.83
CA GLY A 170 -12.24 15.50 6.56
C GLY A 170 -11.45 14.19 6.55
N TRP A 171 -11.95 13.21 7.31
CA TRP A 171 -11.30 11.92 7.50
C TRP A 171 -11.60 10.96 6.34
N LYS A 172 -10.57 10.29 5.83
CA LYS A 172 -10.65 9.26 4.79
C LYS A 172 -9.87 8.03 5.21
N LYS A 173 -10.39 6.84 4.88
CA LYS A 173 -9.66 5.59 5.12
C LYS A 173 -8.50 5.46 4.14
N ALA A 174 -7.29 5.29 4.66
CA ALA A 174 -6.05 5.19 3.88
C ALA A 174 -5.52 3.76 3.77
N MET A 175 -5.76 2.91 4.79
CA MET A 175 -5.32 1.52 4.82
C MET A 175 -6.05 0.72 5.91
N ASP A 176 -6.07 -0.61 5.75
CA ASP A 176 -6.27 -1.57 6.83
C ASP A 176 -4.97 -2.32 7.09
N ALA A 177 -4.57 -2.43 8.35
CA ALA A 177 -3.38 -3.15 8.76
C ALA A 177 -3.70 -4.16 9.86
N LEU A 178 -2.81 -5.15 10.03
CA LEU A 178 -2.79 -5.97 11.23
C LEU A 178 -1.78 -5.34 12.19
N THR A 179 -2.27 -4.90 13.35
CA THR A 179 -1.43 -4.38 14.42
C THR A 179 -1.86 -4.98 15.75
N GLY A 180 -0.93 -5.07 16.70
CA GLY A 180 -1.30 -5.19 18.10
C GLY A 180 -1.76 -3.84 18.67
N ASP A 181 -1.60 -3.68 19.97
CA ASP A 181 -1.93 -2.44 20.70
C ASP A 181 -0.94 -1.31 20.40
N THR A 182 0.06 -1.54 19.55
CA THR A 182 1.04 -0.53 19.17
C THR A 182 1.22 -0.46 17.66
N VAL A 183 1.56 0.74 17.19
CA VAL A 183 1.82 1.04 15.79
C VAL A 183 3.16 1.78 15.67
N THR A 184 4.07 1.27 14.84
CA THR A 184 5.36 1.92 14.59
C THR A 184 5.24 2.86 13.40
N VAL A 185 5.55 4.14 13.59
CA VAL A 185 5.28 5.19 12.61
C VAL A 185 6.35 6.28 12.63
N THR A 186 6.67 6.85 11.46
CA THR A 186 7.35 8.13 11.31
C THR A 186 6.39 9.16 10.73
N ALA A 187 6.48 10.40 11.21
CA ALA A 187 5.75 11.54 10.68
C ALA A 187 6.66 12.77 10.76
N GLN A 188 7.48 12.97 9.72
CA GLN A 188 8.48 14.02 9.64
C GLN A 188 8.77 14.40 8.19
N ALA A 189 9.29 15.61 7.96
CA ALA A 189 9.68 16.08 6.63
C ALA A 189 8.55 16.00 5.58
N GLY A 190 7.31 16.29 5.97
CA GLY A 190 6.15 16.22 5.08
C GLY A 190 5.70 14.80 4.72
N GLN A 191 6.29 13.77 5.34
CA GLN A 191 6.05 12.37 5.02
C GLN A 191 5.60 11.58 6.24
N VAL A 192 4.58 10.75 6.05
CA VAL A 192 4.20 9.71 7.01
C VAL A 192 4.61 8.34 6.46
N SER A 193 5.35 7.56 7.25
CA SER A 193 5.58 6.14 6.99
C SER A 193 5.10 5.29 8.17
N LEU A 194 4.46 4.19 7.86
CA LEU A 194 3.97 3.18 8.80
C LEU A 194 4.82 1.91 8.64
N PHE A 195 5.14 1.26 9.74
CA PHE A 195 5.83 -0.03 9.76
C PHE A 195 4.88 -1.07 10.33
N ALA A 196 4.19 -1.78 9.44
CA ALA A 196 3.14 -2.72 9.82
C ALA A 196 3.08 -3.91 8.87
N THR A 197 2.51 -5.00 9.36
CA THR A 197 2.19 -6.17 8.55
C THR A 197 0.87 -5.90 7.83
N PRO A 198 0.81 -6.00 6.49
CA PRO A 198 -0.47 -5.89 5.79
C PRO A 198 -1.40 -7.05 6.17
N TYR A 199 -2.70 -6.87 5.97
CA TYR A 199 -3.72 -7.90 6.19
C TYR A 199 -3.57 -9.18 5.32
N GLN A 200 -2.49 -9.31 4.55
CA GLN A 200 -2.18 -10.51 3.77
C GLN A 200 -1.43 -11.53 4.65
N LYS A 201 -2.07 -12.69 4.86
CA LYS A 201 -1.54 -13.80 5.68
C LYS A 201 -0.10 -14.18 5.28
N GLY A 202 0.83 -14.14 6.24
CA GLY A 202 2.24 -14.52 6.04
C GLY A 202 3.16 -13.39 5.55
N ALA A 203 2.65 -12.17 5.44
CA ALA A 203 3.48 -11.02 5.12
C ALA A 203 4.40 -10.66 6.30
N GLN A 204 5.61 -10.18 5.99
CA GLN A 204 6.48 -9.55 6.97
C GLN A 204 6.09 -8.09 7.16
N ALA A 205 6.46 -7.51 8.31
CA ALA A 205 6.34 -6.08 8.51
C ALA A 205 7.08 -5.34 7.38
N ALA A 206 6.39 -4.43 6.73
CA ALA A 206 6.94 -3.63 5.63
C ALA A 206 6.77 -2.15 5.96
N GLU A 207 7.60 -1.31 5.33
CA GLU A 207 7.37 0.13 5.33
C GLU A 207 6.26 0.46 4.33
N TRP A 208 5.27 1.22 4.79
CA TRP A 208 4.17 1.77 4.02
C TRP A 208 4.26 3.28 4.05
N VAL A 209 4.37 3.92 2.90
CA VAL A 209 4.55 5.37 2.78
C VAL A 209 3.23 6.00 2.35
N LEU A 210 2.78 7.03 3.05
CA LEU A 210 1.58 7.77 2.66
C LEU A 210 1.84 8.53 1.36
N ARG A 211 1.16 8.16 0.27
CA ARG A 211 1.27 8.78 -1.04
C ARG A 211 -0.13 9.16 -1.53
N GLY A 212 -0.38 10.45 -1.69
CA GLY A 212 -1.76 10.92 -1.86
C GLY A 212 -2.60 10.50 -0.66
N ASP A 213 -3.81 9.97 -0.88
CA ASP A 213 -4.74 9.61 0.20
C ASP A 213 -4.59 8.16 0.70
N THR A 214 -3.55 7.45 0.28
CA THR A 214 -3.39 6.01 0.55
C THR A 214 -1.98 5.65 0.97
N PHE A 215 -1.84 4.65 1.84
CA PHE A 215 -0.54 4.06 2.12
C PHE A 215 -0.15 3.09 1.00
N GLN A 216 1.08 3.22 0.51
CA GLN A 216 1.65 2.34 -0.51
C GLN A 216 2.91 1.69 0.03
N MET A 217 3.06 0.38 -0.20
CA MET A 217 4.25 -0.35 0.22
C MET A 217 5.49 0.30 -0.41
N ASN A 218 6.48 0.62 0.42
CA ASN A 218 7.76 1.13 -0.02
C ASN A 218 8.62 -0.06 -0.47
N ALA A 219 8.49 -0.41 -1.74
CA ALA A 219 9.28 -1.48 -2.33
C ALA A 219 10.64 -0.96 -2.82
N PRO A 220 11.70 -1.80 -2.81
CA PRO A 220 12.96 -1.48 -3.47
C PRO A 220 12.74 -1.10 -4.94
N PRO A 221 13.59 -0.22 -5.50
CA PRO A 221 13.50 0.12 -6.92
C PRO A 221 13.67 -1.12 -7.79
N ALA A 222 12.98 -1.20 -8.91
CA ALA A 222 13.13 -2.32 -9.83
C ALA A 222 14.50 -2.26 -10.53
N GLN A 223 15.17 -3.41 -10.67
CA GLN A 223 16.42 -3.51 -11.43
C GLN A 223 16.22 -3.18 -12.92
N TYR A 224 15.07 -3.57 -13.47
CA TYR A 224 14.73 -3.38 -14.87
C TYR A 224 13.52 -2.45 -15.02
N PRO A 225 13.43 -1.67 -16.11
CA PRO A 225 12.24 -0.89 -16.42
C PRO A 225 11.01 -1.79 -16.56
N LEU A 226 9.86 -1.37 -16.05
CA LEU A 226 8.61 -2.13 -16.12
C LEU A 226 7.89 -1.99 -17.48
N SER A 227 8.47 -1.25 -18.43
CA SER A 227 7.82 -0.90 -19.69
C SER A 227 7.63 -2.13 -20.61
N PRO A 228 6.50 -2.24 -21.33
CA PRO A 228 6.31 -3.27 -22.35
C PRO A 228 7.39 -3.24 -23.44
N LEU A 229 7.84 -2.04 -23.82
CA LEU A 229 8.90 -1.82 -24.81
C LEU A 229 10.24 -2.41 -24.34
N PHE A 230 10.59 -2.25 -23.06
CA PHE A 230 11.80 -2.86 -22.51
C PHE A 230 11.74 -4.38 -22.59
N ARG A 231 10.59 -4.99 -22.24
CA ARG A 231 10.38 -6.44 -22.34
C ARG A 231 10.48 -6.95 -23.78
N GLN A 232 9.98 -6.17 -24.75
CA GLN A 232 10.12 -6.51 -26.17
C GLN A 232 11.58 -6.43 -26.63
N TRP A 233 12.29 -5.36 -26.26
CA TRP A 233 13.72 -5.23 -26.53
C TRP A 233 14.52 -6.39 -25.92
N GLN A 234 14.26 -6.76 -24.66
CA GLN A 234 14.92 -7.87 -24.00
C GLN A 234 14.72 -9.22 -24.73
N LYS A 235 13.52 -9.46 -25.28
CA LYS A 235 13.24 -10.63 -26.12
C LYS A 235 14.07 -10.62 -27.42
N THR A 236 14.30 -9.46 -28.03
CA THR A 236 15.15 -9.34 -29.23
C THR A 236 16.64 -9.53 -28.93
N GLN A 237 17.08 -9.28 -27.70
CA GLN A 237 18.47 -9.45 -27.26
C GLN A 237 18.78 -10.89 -26.81
N THR A 238 17.77 -11.69 -26.47
CA THR A 238 17.98 -13.07 -26.07
C THR A 238 18.22 -13.90 -27.34
N PRO A 239 19.42 -14.47 -27.56
CA PRO A 239 19.66 -15.31 -28.73
C PRO A 239 18.63 -16.43 -28.74
N ALA A 240 18.01 -16.69 -29.89
CA ALA A 240 17.19 -17.89 -30.04
C ALA A 240 18.04 -19.09 -29.62
N ALA A 241 17.59 -19.84 -28.62
CA ALA A 241 18.26 -21.08 -28.23
C ALA A 241 18.52 -21.87 -29.52
N PRO A 242 19.76 -22.37 -29.74
CA PRO A 242 20.07 -23.09 -30.96
C PRO A 242 19.06 -24.22 -31.08
N GLN A 243 18.20 -24.14 -32.10
CA GLN A 243 17.31 -25.23 -32.45
C GLN A 243 18.23 -26.39 -32.76
N GLY A 244 18.32 -27.35 -31.82
CA GLY A 244 19.08 -28.55 -32.02
C GLY A 244 18.61 -29.15 -33.33
N LYS A 245 19.48 -29.12 -34.35
CA LYS A 245 19.28 -29.91 -35.56
C LYS A 245 19.16 -31.33 -35.07
N ALA A 246 17.94 -31.89 -35.14
CA ALA A 246 17.75 -33.31 -34.98
C ALA A 246 18.66 -34.00 -35.98
N THR A 247 19.70 -34.66 -35.48
CA THR A 247 20.57 -35.51 -36.30
C THR A 247 19.66 -36.57 -36.92
N PRO A 248 19.63 -36.73 -38.26
CA PRO A 248 18.91 -37.83 -38.86
C PRO A 248 19.46 -39.13 -38.30
N ALA A 249 18.60 -39.99 -37.76
CA ALA A 249 18.98 -41.35 -37.41
C ALA A 249 19.41 -42.06 -38.70
N THR A 250 20.68 -42.46 -38.76
CA THR A 250 21.21 -43.25 -39.87
C THR A 250 20.57 -44.65 -39.82
N PRO A 251 20.05 -45.18 -40.95
CA PRO A 251 19.45 -46.51 -41.03
C PRO A 251 20.47 -47.64 -40.83
#